data_AF-A0A151U598-F1
#
_entry.id   AF-A0A151U598-F1
#
_cell.length_a   1.000
_cell.length_b   1.000
_cell.length_c   1.000
_cell.angle_alpha   90.00
_cell.angle_beta   90.00
_cell.angle_gamma   90.00
#
_symmetry.space_group_name_H-M   'P 1'
#
loop_
_entity.id
_entity.type
_entity.pdbx_description
1 polymer ?
#
loop_
_entity_poly.entity_id
_entity_poly.type
_entity_poly.pdbx_seq_one_letter_code
_entity_poly.pdbx_strand_id
1 'polypeptide(L)'
;MGRSTDSPHFYVYQCFFRDFGVSLPFTQFECDFLNFINAVPCQLHPNSWGFLRAFQVLCTVLGIEVSLRVFLHFYQLKMGVPPYGILSLSGSRDGGLFTPYSQSYKNFKQEFFRVALVGVDPLEDEVFYFGGLPRFPFYWCPKPSRFHGLGDLKVTAAETAAIKNLAALPRPLDCKLVLSLANSPFRERGLESEYYVLW
;
A
#
# COMPACT_ATOMS: atom_id res chain seq x y z
N MET A 1 2.83 23.67 26.53
CA MET A 1 1.77 23.15 25.64
C MET A 1 1.19 21.92 26.30
N GLY A 2 -0.12 21.89 26.58
CA GLY A 2 -0.76 20.75 27.25
C GLY A 2 -0.62 19.48 26.42
N ARG A 3 -0.18 18.38 27.06
CA ARG A 3 -0.28 17.05 26.43
C ARG A 3 -1.75 16.81 26.13
N SER A 4 -2.06 16.58 24.86
CA SER A 4 -3.38 16.06 24.46
C SER A 4 -3.65 14.79 25.26
N THR A 5 -4.78 14.74 25.96
CA THR A 5 -5.26 13.57 26.71
C THR A 5 -5.85 12.48 25.80
N ASP A 6 -5.90 12.73 24.50
CA ASP A 6 -6.43 11.78 23.53
C ASP A 6 -5.44 10.66 23.27
N SER A 7 -5.95 9.43 23.31
CA SER A 7 -5.26 8.25 22.81
C SER A 7 -4.64 8.50 21.42
N PRO A 8 -3.44 7.96 21.16
CA PRO A 8 -2.85 7.94 19.83
C PRO A 8 -3.86 7.43 18.81
N HIS A 9 -3.93 8.08 17.65
CA HIS A 9 -4.93 7.74 16.64
C HIS A 9 -4.49 8.17 15.25
N PHE A 10 -5.05 7.53 14.23
CA PHE A 10 -4.87 7.91 12.84
C PHE A 10 -6.20 7.89 12.10
N TYR A 11 -6.21 8.53 10.92
CA TYR A 11 -7.38 8.58 10.05
C TYR A 11 -7.17 7.71 8.82
N VAL A 12 -8.24 7.05 8.40
CA VAL A 12 -8.27 6.14 7.26
C VAL A 12 -9.58 6.31 6.52
N TYR A 13 -9.57 6.32 5.18
CA TYR A 13 -10.80 6.44 4.40
C TYR A 13 -11.60 5.14 4.44
N GLN A 14 -12.92 5.23 4.49
CA GLN A 14 -13.81 4.06 4.54
C GLN A 14 -13.64 3.14 3.32
N CYS A 15 -13.35 3.73 2.16
CA CYS A 15 -13.14 2.97 0.92
C CYS A 15 -11.98 1.98 1.00
N PHE A 16 -11.01 2.16 1.90
CA PHE A 16 -9.89 1.22 2.01
C PHE A 16 -10.39 -0.16 2.48
N PHE A 17 -11.30 -0.17 3.46
CA PHE A 17 -11.93 -1.39 3.94
C PHE A 17 -12.96 -1.91 2.94
N ARG A 18 -13.88 -1.04 2.51
CA ARG A 18 -15.02 -1.40 1.68
C ARG A 18 -14.61 -1.93 0.30
N ASP A 19 -13.68 -1.25 -0.35
CA ASP A 19 -13.41 -1.45 -1.78
C ASP A 19 -12.13 -2.27 -2.01
N PHE A 20 -11.13 -2.16 -1.13
CA PHE A 20 -9.84 -2.85 -1.29
C PHE A 20 -9.66 -4.04 -0.35
N GLY A 21 -10.54 -4.22 0.64
CA GLY A 21 -10.38 -5.28 1.64
C GLY A 21 -9.13 -5.11 2.50
N VAL A 22 -8.72 -3.86 2.75
CA VAL A 22 -7.72 -3.54 3.78
C VAL A 22 -8.29 -3.94 5.13
N SER A 23 -7.45 -4.49 6.00
CA SER A 23 -7.82 -4.90 7.36
C SER A 23 -6.88 -4.25 8.36
N LEU A 24 -7.33 -4.10 9.61
CA LEU A 24 -6.47 -3.71 10.72
C LEU A 24 -6.14 -4.93 11.60
N PRO A 25 -4.94 -4.98 12.20
CA PRO A 25 -3.82 -4.05 11.98
C PRO A 25 -3.26 -4.11 10.56
N PHE A 26 -2.64 -3.01 10.09
CA PHE A 26 -1.99 -3.01 8.79
C PHE A 26 -0.86 -4.03 8.77
N THR A 27 -0.62 -4.61 7.60
CA THR A 27 0.47 -5.53 7.37
C THR A 27 1.83 -4.85 7.53
N GLN A 28 2.89 -5.63 7.78
CA GLN A 28 4.26 -5.10 7.83
C GLN A 28 4.62 -4.29 6.58
N PHE A 29 4.26 -4.80 5.40
CA PHE A 29 4.50 -4.12 4.13
C PHE A 29 3.82 -2.75 4.04
N GLU A 30 2.56 -2.63 4.46
CA GLU A 30 1.84 -1.35 4.45
C GLU A 30 2.46 -0.35 5.45
N CYS A 31 2.82 -0.81 6.65
CA CYS A 31 3.53 -0.03 7.65
C CYS A 31 4.89 0.46 7.14
N ASP A 32 5.69 -0.43 6.55
CA ASP A 32 7.00 -0.12 5.98
C ASP A 32 6.89 0.90 4.84
N PHE A 33 5.87 0.76 3.98
CA PHE A 33 5.61 1.72 2.92
C PHE A 33 5.26 3.11 3.49
N LEU A 34 4.35 3.19 4.47
CA LEU A 34 3.95 4.45 5.11
C LEU A 34 5.13 5.15 5.81
N ASN A 35 6.00 4.37 6.48
CA ASN A 35 7.26 4.88 7.03
C ASN A 35 8.19 5.40 5.95
N PHE A 36 8.39 4.61 4.90
CA PHE A 36 9.30 4.96 3.80
C PHE A 36 8.92 6.28 3.14
N ILE A 37 7.63 6.52 2.92
CA ILE A 37 7.14 7.78 2.35
C ILE A 37 6.88 8.87 3.38
N ASN A 38 7.10 8.61 4.67
CA ASN A 38 6.79 9.50 5.79
C ASN A 38 5.37 10.09 5.68
N ALA A 39 4.35 9.23 5.68
CA ALA A 39 2.96 9.65 5.54
C ALA A 39 1.99 8.78 6.32
N VAL A 40 0.81 9.33 6.62
CA VAL A 40 -0.31 8.58 7.23
C VAL A 40 -1.20 7.94 6.15
N PRO A 41 -2.06 6.96 6.51
CA PRO A 41 -2.95 6.31 5.54
C PRO A 41 -3.82 7.29 4.73
N CYS A 42 -4.44 8.28 5.38
CA CYS A 42 -5.32 9.25 4.72
C CYS A 42 -4.61 10.30 3.85
N GLN A 43 -3.27 10.37 3.88
CA GLN A 43 -2.50 11.19 2.93
C GLN A 43 -2.42 10.56 1.54
N LEU A 44 -2.60 9.24 1.43
CA LEU A 44 -2.57 8.52 0.17
C LEU A 44 -3.94 8.53 -0.51
N HIS A 45 -3.92 8.66 -1.83
CA HIS A 45 -5.10 8.55 -2.67
C HIS A 45 -5.64 7.11 -2.64
N PRO A 46 -6.97 6.88 -2.70
CA PRO A 46 -7.56 5.54 -2.70
C PRO A 46 -6.98 4.60 -3.75
N ASN A 47 -6.83 5.01 -5.01
CA ASN A 47 -6.20 4.14 -6.03
C ASN A 47 -4.78 3.68 -5.65
N SER A 48 -4.04 4.50 -4.90
CA SER A 48 -2.69 4.13 -4.44
C SER A 48 -2.73 3.06 -3.35
N TRP A 49 -3.71 3.13 -2.45
CA TRP A 49 -4.00 2.03 -1.53
C TRP A 49 -4.47 0.76 -2.25
N GLY A 50 -5.29 0.90 -3.29
CA GLY A 50 -5.65 -0.20 -4.18
C GLY A 50 -4.41 -0.90 -4.77
N PHE A 51 -3.38 -0.15 -5.19
CA PHE A 51 -2.13 -0.74 -5.68
C PHE A 51 -1.34 -1.50 -4.61
N LEU A 52 -1.22 -0.95 -3.41
CA LEU A 52 -0.56 -1.64 -2.29
C LEU A 52 -1.25 -2.98 -2.01
N ARG A 53 -2.58 -2.95 -1.93
CA ARG A 53 -3.35 -4.15 -1.59
C ARG A 53 -3.37 -5.17 -2.72
N ALA A 54 -3.55 -4.73 -3.97
CA ALA A 54 -3.47 -5.59 -5.15
C ALA A 54 -2.09 -6.23 -5.29
N PHE A 55 -1.01 -5.51 -4.96
CA PHE A 55 0.35 -6.06 -4.97
C PHE A 55 0.48 -7.23 -3.99
N GLN A 56 0.01 -7.07 -2.76
CA GLN A 56 0.05 -8.15 -1.76
C GLN A 56 -0.75 -9.38 -2.19
N VAL A 57 -1.93 -9.16 -2.77
CA VAL A 57 -2.77 -10.25 -3.28
C VAL A 57 -2.08 -10.95 -4.45
N LEU A 58 -1.55 -10.19 -5.42
CA LEU A 58 -0.81 -10.75 -6.55
C LEU A 58 0.40 -11.57 -6.07
N CYS A 59 1.25 -11.02 -5.20
CA CYS A 59 2.37 -11.74 -4.62
C CYS A 59 1.94 -13.04 -3.94
N THR A 60 0.85 -13.02 -3.17
CA THR A 60 0.29 -14.22 -2.52
C THR A 60 -0.16 -15.26 -3.54
N VAL A 61 -0.82 -14.83 -4.63
CA VAL A 61 -1.29 -15.73 -5.70
C VAL A 61 -0.11 -16.35 -6.44
N LEU A 62 0.96 -15.60 -6.68
CA LEU A 62 2.12 -16.07 -7.43
C LEU A 62 3.18 -16.77 -6.56
N GLY A 63 2.94 -16.92 -5.25
CA GLY A 63 3.93 -17.47 -4.31
C GLY A 63 5.20 -16.62 -4.17
N ILE A 64 5.11 -15.31 -4.46
CA ILE A 64 6.21 -14.36 -4.34
C ILE A 64 6.15 -13.68 -2.97
N GLU A 65 7.29 -13.55 -2.30
CA GLU A 65 7.38 -12.78 -1.06
C GLU A 65 7.07 -11.29 -1.32
N VAL A 66 6.20 -10.71 -0.49
CA VAL A 66 5.86 -9.28 -0.56
C VAL A 66 7.08 -8.45 -0.11
N SER A 67 7.71 -7.74 -1.05
CA SER A 67 8.84 -6.85 -0.77
C SER A 67 8.54 -5.40 -1.12
N LEU A 68 8.87 -4.49 -0.19
CA LEU A 68 8.84 -3.04 -0.42
C LEU A 68 9.68 -2.65 -1.64
N ARG A 69 10.90 -3.17 -1.77
CA ARG A 69 11.79 -2.80 -2.88
C ARG A 69 11.23 -3.24 -4.22
N VAL A 70 10.65 -4.44 -4.29
CA VAL A 70 9.98 -4.94 -5.49
C VAL A 70 8.80 -4.03 -5.86
N PHE A 71 7.98 -3.61 -4.88
CA PHE A 71 6.91 -2.66 -5.12
C PHE A 71 7.43 -1.31 -5.64
N LEU A 72 8.45 -0.75 -4.98
CA LEU A 72 9.04 0.53 -5.35
C LEU A 72 9.58 0.52 -6.78
N HIS A 73 10.11 -0.61 -7.28
CA HIS A 73 10.58 -0.74 -8.66
C HIS A 73 9.50 -0.35 -9.70
N PHE A 74 8.26 -0.78 -9.51
CA PHE A 74 7.17 -0.55 -10.46
C PHE A 74 6.44 0.78 -10.29
N TYR A 75 6.71 1.52 -9.20
CA TYR A 75 5.95 2.72 -8.86
C TYR A 75 6.83 3.94 -8.61
N GLN A 76 6.18 5.10 -8.59
CA GLN A 76 6.74 6.35 -8.12
C GLN A 76 5.67 7.15 -7.39
N LEU A 77 6.09 7.99 -6.45
CA LEU A 77 5.19 8.84 -5.68
C LEU A 77 5.11 10.24 -6.29
N LYS A 78 3.89 10.67 -6.61
CA LYS A 78 3.57 12.04 -6.98
C LYS A 78 2.96 12.74 -5.78
N MET A 79 3.43 13.96 -5.54
CA MET A 79 2.91 14.82 -4.47
C MET A 79 1.87 15.77 -5.05
N GLY A 80 0.71 15.85 -4.43
CA GLY A 80 -0.27 16.89 -4.72
C GLY A 80 0.23 18.28 -4.32
N VAL A 81 -0.55 19.31 -4.65
CA VAL A 81 -0.20 20.70 -4.36
C VAL A 81 -0.14 20.95 -2.84
N PRO A 82 0.95 21.54 -2.31
CA PRO A 82 1.05 21.91 -0.89
C PRO A 82 -0.05 22.89 -0.45
N PRO A 83 -0.37 22.98 0.86
CA PRO A 83 0.25 22.26 1.98
C PRO A 83 -0.39 20.89 2.30
N TYR A 84 -1.55 20.58 1.71
CA TYR A 84 -2.32 19.35 1.98
C TYR A 84 -2.49 18.47 0.74
N GLY A 85 -1.44 18.40 -0.08
CA GLY A 85 -1.44 17.62 -1.30
C GLY A 85 -1.64 16.13 -1.02
N ILE A 86 -2.63 15.53 -1.67
CA ILE A 86 -2.81 14.07 -1.62
C ILE A 86 -1.64 13.41 -2.36
N LEU A 87 -1.08 12.37 -1.74
CA LEU A 87 -0.03 11.55 -2.31
C LEU A 87 -0.66 10.53 -3.26
N SER A 88 -0.14 10.42 -4.47
CA SER A 88 -0.62 9.45 -5.45
C SER A 88 0.53 8.67 -6.07
N LEU A 89 0.38 7.35 -6.07
CA LEU A 89 1.24 6.45 -6.82
C LEU A 89 0.87 6.47 -8.29
N SER A 90 1.90 6.35 -9.13
CA SER A 90 1.79 6.10 -10.56
C SER A 90 2.90 5.17 -11.00
N GLY A 91 2.79 4.56 -12.18
CA GLY A 91 3.84 3.70 -12.71
C GLY A 91 5.21 4.41 -12.75
N SER A 92 6.26 3.66 -12.44
CA SER A 92 7.64 4.08 -12.62
C SER A 92 8.02 4.12 -14.12
N ARG A 93 9.30 4.31 -14.42
CA ARG A 93 9.82 4.22 -15.79
C ARG A 93 9.68 2.80 -16.37
N ASP A 94 9.65 1.78 -15.52
CA ASP A 94 9.47 0.36 -15.88
C ASP A 94 7.99 -0.05 -15.98
N GLY A 95 7.08 0.92 -15.82
CA GLY A 95 5.64 0.75 -15.89
C GLY A 95 5.03 0.23 -14.58
N GLY A 96 3.79 0.62 -14.31
CA GLY A 96 3.03 0.13 -13.15
C GLY A 96 2.54 -1.31 -13.35
N LEU A 97 2.10 -1.94 -12.26
CA LEU A 97 1.54 -3.29 -12.28
C LEU A 97 0.04 -3.31 -12.59
N PHE A 98 -0.70 -2.30 -12.14
CA PHE A 98 -2.17 -2.35 -12.11
C PHE A 98 -2.84 -1.14 -12.78
N THR A 99 -4.03 -1.36 -13.33
CA THR A 99 -4.97 -0.29 -13.69
C THR A 99 -5.50 0.38 -12.40
N PRO A 100 -5.87 1.67 -12.41
CA PRO A 100 -6.50 2.27 -11.24
C PRO A 100 -7.85 1.58 -10.94
N TYR A 101 -8.16 1.34 -9.67
CA TYR A 101 -9.44 0.76 -9.26
C TYR A 101 -10.64 1.55 -9.78
N SER A 102 -10.53 2.89 -9.75
CA SER A 102 -11.49 3.79 -10.40
C SER A 102 -10.77 4.87 -11.17
N GLN A 103 -11.24 5.20 -12.37
CA GLN A 103 -10.74 6.34 -13.15
C GLN A 103 -10.92 7.67 -12.38
N SER A 104 -11.95 7.77 -11.55
CA SER A 104 -12.21 8.93 -10.69
C SER A 104 -12.79 8.47 -9.37
N TYR A 105 -11.98 8.51 -8.30
CA TYR A 105 -12.46 8.30 -6.94
C TYR A 105 -13.01 9.62 -6.41
N LYS A 106 -14.33 9.77 -6.45
CA LYS A 106 -15.02 10.95 -5.94
C LYS A 106 -15.44 10.76 -4.49
N ASN A 107 -15.61 11.87 -3.76
CA ASN A 107 -16.19 11.96 -2.42
C ASN A 107 -15.49 11.16 -1.29
N PHE A 108 -14.41 10.40 -1.56
CA PHE A 108 -13.72 9.61 -0.53
C PHE A 108 -13.26 10.42 0.70
N LYS A 109 -13.00 11.72 0.53
CA LYS A 109 -12.59 12.60 1.62
C LYS A 109 -13.69 12.86 2.67
N GLN A 110 -14.94 12.56 2.34
CA GLN A 110 -16.09 12.74 3.24
C GLN A 110 -16.35 11.50 4.10
N GLU A 111 -15.77 10.35 3.75
CA GLU A 111 -16.01 9.06 4.40
C GLU A 111 -14.70 8.56 5.03
N PHE A 112 -14.53 8.78 6.33
CA PHE A 112 -13.33 8.39 7.05
C PHE A 112 -13.64 7.88 8.46
N PHE A 113 -12.75 7.02 8.95
CA PHE A 113 -12.73 6.56 10.33
C PHE A 113 -11.56 7.19 11.08
N ARG A 114 -11.78 7.48 12.37
CA ARG A 114 -10.72 7.73 13.34
C ARG A 114 -10.45 6.42 14.08
N VAL A 115 -9.26 5.88 13.94
CA VAL A 115 -8.83 4.65 14.64
C VAL A 115 -8.03 5.06 15.86
N ALA A 116 -8.58 4.88 17.05
CA ALA A 116 -7.93 5.22 18.31
C ALA A 116 -7.33 3.98 18.98
N LEU A 117 -6.11 4.11 19.48
CA LEU A 117 -5.38 3.07 20.19
C LEU A 117 -5.71 3.16 21.68
N VAL A 118 -6.58 2.27 22.16
CA VAL A 118 -7.07 2.25 23.54
C VAL A 118 -6.31 1.21 24.35
N GLY A 119 -5.77 1.61 25.51
CA GLY A 119 -5.07 0.69 26.41
C GLY A 119 -3.75 0.14 25.86
N VAL A 120 -3.14 0.81 24.88
CA VAL A 120 -1.89 0.39 24.24
C VAL A 120 -0.71 1.00 24.97
N ASP A 121 0.18 0.15 25.50
CA ASP A 121 1.50 0.56 25.98
C ASP A 121 2.49 0.50 24.80
N PRO A 122 3.09 1.64 24.39
CA PRO A 122 4.08 1.66 23.31
C PRO A 122 5.26 0.70 23.47
N LEU A 123 5.65 0.38 24.71
CA LEU A 123 6.80 -0.48 24.99
C LEU A 123 6.47 -1.98 24.91
N GLU A 124 5.21 -2.34 25.11
CA GLU A 124 4.74 -3.74 25.11
C GLU A 124 3.96 -4.10 23.84
N ASP A 125 3.43 -3.10 23.13
CA ASP A 125 2.63 -3.32 21.94
C ASP A 125 3.48 -3.68 20.72
N GLU A 126 3.17 -4.83 20.13
CA GLU A 126 3.80 -5.30 18.90
C GLU A 126 2.94 -5.03 17.66
N VAL A 127 1.74 -4.48 17.81
CA VAL A 127 0.76 -4.34 16.71
C VAL A 127 0.90 -3.00 15.98
N PHE A 128 0.99 -1.92 16.73
CA PHE A 128 1.13 -0.55 16.26
C PHE A 128 2.48 0.08 16.63
N TYR A 129 3.20 -0.52 17.58
CA TYR A 129 4.54 -0.13 17.97
C TYR A 129 5.58 -1.23 17.69
N PHE A 130 6.85 -0.82 17.61
CA PHE A 130 8.02 -1.68 17.58
C PHE A 130 9.12 -1.01 18.39
N GLY A 131 9.48 -1.60 19.54
CA GLY A 131 10.49 -1.04 20.44
C GLY A 131 10.16 0.37 20.94
N GLY A 132 8.89 0.65 21.26
CA GLY A 132 8.45 1.98 21.70
C GLY A 132 8.16 2.98 20.58
N LEU A 133 8.50 2.66 19.32
CA LEU A 133 8.30 3.56 18.19
C LEU A 133 7.07 3.15 17.37
N PRO A 134 6.24 4.10 16.92
CA PRO A 134 5.14 3.80 16.01
C PRO A 134 5.62 3.07 14.75
N ARG A 135 4.91 2.02 14.36
CA ARG A 135 5.17 1.27 13.12
C ARG A 135 4.87 2.07 11.86
N PHE A 136 4.18 3.20 11.96
CA PHE A 136 3.98 4.18 10.91
C PHE A 136 3.55 5.51 11.54
N PRO A 137 3.63 6.65 10.83
CA PRO A 137 3.14 7.92 11.36
C PRO A 137 1.64 7.87 11.64
N PHE A 138 1.21 8.32 12.83
CA PHE A 138 -0.21 8.39 13.17
C PHE A 138 -0.87 9.72 12.77
N TYR A 139 -0.08 10.78 12.63
CA TYR A 139 -0.56 12.14 12.35
C TYR A 139 0.01 12.72 11.06
N TRP A 140 -0.72 13.66 10.46
CA TRP A 140 -0.41 14.25 9.17
C TRP A 140 1.05 14.71 9.08
N CYS A 141 1.77 14.17 8.09
CA CYS A 141 3.19 14.47 7.89
C CYS A 141 3.35 15.62 6.88
N PRO A 142 3.98 16.76 7.26
CA PRO A 142 4.08 17.92 6.39
C PRO A 142 5.12 17.77 5.27
N LYS A 143 6.03 16.79 5.38
CA LYS A 143 7.12 16.54 4.43
C LYS A 143 7.21 15.06 4.05
N PRO A 144 6.31 14.57 3.18
CA PRO A 144 6.41 13.22 2.64
C PRO A 144 7.67 13.02 1.81
N SER A 145 8.21 11.81 1.83
CA SER A 145 9.40 11.41 1.06
C SER A 145 8.99 10.97 -0.35
N ARG A 146 9.45 11.70 -1.37
CA ARG A 146 9.25 11.32 -2.77
C ARG A 146 10.21 10.18 -3.16
N PHE A 147 9.74 9.29 -4.04
CA PHE A 147 10.60 8.29 -4.68
C PHE A 147 10.23 8.11 -6.16
N HIS A 148 11.19 7.63 -6.94
CA HIS A 148 11.05 7.30 -8.35
C HIS A 148 11.70 5.94 -8.63
N GLY A 149 10.92 4.87 -8.65
CA GLY A 149 11.50 3.52 -8.76
C GLY A 149 12.33 3.15 -7.52
N LEU A 150 13.28 2.25 -7.72
CA LEU A 150 14.24 1.81 -6.68
C LEU A 150 15.27 2.88 -6.27
N GLY A 151 15.57 3.86 -7.14
CA GLY A 151 16.71 4.76 -6.92
C GLY A 151 18.01 3.98 -6.70
N ASP A 152 18.74 4.31 -5.62
CA ASP A 152 20.01 3.65 -5.24
C ASP A 152 19.82 2.44 -4.30
N LEU A 153 18.59 2.01 -4.04
CA LEU A 153 18.32 0.87 -3.16
C LEU A 153 18.87 -0.42 -3.76
N LYS A 154 19.74 -1.09 -3.01
CA LYS A 154 20.24 -2.43 -3.36
C LYS A 154 19.11 -3.45 -3.28
N VAL A 155 18.99 -4.27 -4.31
CA VAL A 155 18.06 -5.40 -4.38
C VAL A 155 18.81 -6.72 -4.21
N THR A 156 18.17 -7.68 -3.56
CA THR A 156 18.66 -9.06 -3.41
C THR A 156 18.44 -9.86 -4.70
N ALA A 157 19.08 -11.03 -4.80
CA ALA A 157 18.85 -11.94 -5.92
C ALA A 157 17.38 -12.41 -6.01
N ALA A 158 16.74 -12.65 -4.86
CA ALA A 158 15.33 -13.04 -4.79
C ALA A 158 14.41 -11.90 -5.26
N GLU A 159 14.64 -10.67 -4.80
CA GLU A 159 13.90 -9.49 -5.26
C GLU A 159 14.11 -9.23 -6.77
N THR A 160 15.33 -9.47 -7.28
CA THR A 160 15.62 -9.36 -8.72
C THR A 160 14.83 -10.38 -9.54
N ALA A 161 14.72 -11.62 -9.07
CA ALA A 161 13.90 -12.65 -9.71
C ALA A 161 12.41 -12.29 -9.67
N ALA A 162 11.92 -11.82 -8.52
CA ALA A 162 10.53 -11.36 -8.36
C ALA A 162 10.19 -10.21 -9.32
N ILE A 163 11.09 -9.22 -9.45
CA ILE A 163 10.93 -8.12 -10.42
C ILE A 163 10.81 -8.66 -11.84
N LYS A 164 11.68 -9.58 -12.25
CA LYS A 164 11.63 -10.18 -13.60
C LYS A 164 10.31 -10.92 -13.85
N ASN A 165 9.87 -11.74 -12.88
CA ASN A 165 8.62 -12.49 -12.98
C ASN A 165 7.41 -11.55 -13.12
N LEU A 166 7.33 -10.52 -12.27
CA LEU A 166 6.25 -9.54 -12.31
C LEU A 166 6.30 -8.68 -13.59
N ALA A 167 7.50 -8.33 -14.07
CA ALA A 167 7.68 -7.55 -15.29
C ALA A 167 7.21 -8.29 -16.55
N ALA A 168 7.28 -9.62 -16.54
CA ALA A 168 6.87 -10.51 -17.65
C ALA A 168 5.34 -10.70 -17.75
N LEU A 169 4.58 -10.32 -16.72
CA LEU A 169 3.11 -10.38 -16.76
C LEU A 169 2.53 -9.42 -17.82
N PRO A 170 1.33 -9.69 -18.36
CA PRO A 170 0.64 -8.78 -19.27
C PRO A 170 0.11 -7.55 -18.50
N ARG A 171 0.98 -6.55 -18.34
CA ARG A 171 0.71 -5.33 -17.57
C ARG A 171 0.11 -4.20 -18.42
N PRO A 172 -0.77 -3.36 -17.85
CA PRO A 172 -1.26 -3.40 -16.47
C PRO A 172 -2.37 -4.45 -16.26
N LEU A 173 -2.34 -5.13 -15.12
CA LEU A 173 -3.39 -6.06 -14.68
C LEU A 173 -4.59 -5.28 -14.13
N ASP A 174 -5.80 -5.81 -14.27
CA ASP A 174 -6.98 -5.16 -13.69
C ASP A 174 -6.95 -5.22 -12.15
N CYS A 175 -6.96 -4.05 -11.50
CA CYS A 175 -6.87 -3.97 -10.03
C CYS A 175 -8.07 -4.61 -9.34
N LYS A 176 -9.29 -4.50 -9.88
CA LYS A 176 -10.47 -5.10 -9.27
C LYS A 176 -10.42 -6.62 -9.36
N LEU A 177 -10.02 -7.13 -10.51
CA LEU A 177 -9.81 -8.56 -10.71
C LEU A 177 -8.81 -9.08 -9.69
N VAL A 178 -7.63 -8.47 -9.60
CA VAL A 178 -6.58 -8.93 -8.66
C VAL A 178 -7.08 -8.90 -7.22
N LEU A 179 -7.76 -7.84 -6.79
CA LEU A 179 -8.33 -7.76 -5.45
C LEU A 179 -9.38 -8.85 -5.18
N SER A 180 -10.18 -9.22 -6.18
CA SER A 180 -11.19 -10.29 -6.03
C SER A 180 -10.58 -11.67 -5.72
N LEU A 181 -9.30 -11.89 -6.08
CA LEU A 181 -8.60 -13.15 -5.83
C LEU A 181 -8.25 -13.37 -4.35
N ALA A 182 -8.27 -12.32 -3.52
CA ALA A 182 -7.92 -12.40 -2.10
C ALA A 182 -8.72 -13.48 -1.34
N ASN A 183 -9.99 -13.66 -1.72
CA ASN A 183 -10.93 -14.58 -1.09
C ASN A 183 -11.29 -15.79 -1.98
N SER A 184 -10.65 -15.95 -3.14
CA SER A 184 -10.94 -17.05 -4.05
C SER A 184 -10.37 -18.38 -3.51
N PRO A 185 -11.14 -19.48 -3.50
CA PRO A 185 -10.62 -20.81 -3.21
C PRO A 185 -9.74 -21.37 -4.34
N PHE A 186 -9.68 -20.72 -5.51
CA PHE A 186 -8.89 -21.12 -6.68
C PHE A 186 -8.05 -19.95 -7.20
N ARG A 187 -7.08 -19.53 -6.39
CA ARG A 187 -6.29 -18.30 -6.56
C ARG A 187 -5.50 -18.25 -7.88
N GLU A 188 -4.90 -19.36 -8.29
CA GLU A 188 -4.04 -19.46 -9.49
C GLU A 188 -4.86 -19.47 -10.79
N ARG A 189 -5.96 -20.25 -10.82
CA ARG A 189 -6.79 -20.43 -12.03
C ARG A 189 -7.47 -19.16 -12.52
N GLY A 190 -7.72 -18.18 -11.64
CA GLY A 190 -8.37 -16.91 -12.02
C GLY A 190 -7.47 -15.98 -12.85
N LEU A 191 -6.17 -15.96 -12.59
CA LEU A 191 -5.21 -15.22 -13.42
C LEU A 191 -4.98 -15.92 -14.76
N GLU A 192 -4.87 -17.25 -14.74
CA GLU A 192 -4.66 -18.07 -15.93
C GLU A 192 -5.85 -17.99 -16.91
N SER A 193 -7.09 -17.97 -16.41
CA SER A 193 -8.29 -17.93 -17.25
C SER A 193 -8.49 -16.62 -18.00
N GLU A 194 -8.04 -15.49 -17.43
CA GLU A 194 -8.18 -14.17 -18.06
C GLU A 194 -6.95 -13.76 -18.87
N TYR A 195 -5.74 -14.19 -18.47
CA TYR A 195 -4.50 -13.70 -19.07
C TYR A 195 -3.66 -14.75 -19.79
N TYR A 196 -4.13 -16.01 -19.92
CA TYR A 196 -3.42 -17.11 -20.58
C TYR A 196 -1.93 -17.17 -20.17
N VAL A 197 -1.66 -17.04 -18.87
CA VAL A 197 -0.29 -17.12 -18.33
C VAL A 197 0.06 -18.60 -18.22
N LEU A 198 0.84 -19.11 -19.18
CA LEU A 198 1.49 -20.41 -19.06
C LEU A 198 2.73 -20.22 -18.19
N TRP A 199 2.74 -20.83 -17.00
CA TRP A 199 3.87 -20.87 -16.08
C TRP A 199 5.06 -21.64 -16.64
#